data_AF-A0A7C8DY90-F1
#
_entry.id   AF-A0A7C8DY90-F1
#
_cell.length_a   1.000
_cell.length_b   1.000
_cell.length_c   1.000
_cell.angle_alpha   90.00
_cell.angle_beta   90.00
_cell.angle_gamma   90.00
#
_symmetry.space_group_name_H-M   'P 1'
#
loop_
_entity.id
_entity.type
_entity.pdbx_description
1 polymer ?
#
loop_
_entity_poly.entity_id
_entity_poly.type
_entity_poly.pdbx_seq_one_letter_code
_entity_poly.pdbx_strand_id
1 'polypeptide(L)' 'MDKLIIQGGGPLSGEIRISGAKNAALPILAGALLAEHPVVIGNIPHLHDITTTMSLLGQMGVTLSVDEK' A
#
# COMPACT_ATOMS: atom_id res chain seq x y z
N MET A 1 6.58 21.52 0.37
CA MET A 1 5.14 21.48 0.03
C MET A 1 5.07 21.09 -1.42
N ASP A 2 4.67 19.85 -1.67
CA ASP A 2 4.74 19.28 -3.01
C ASP A 2 3.62 19.87 -3.87
N LYS A 3 3.90 20.03 -5.16
CA LYS A 3 2.95 20.59 -6.13
C LYS A 3 2.96 19.74 -7.38
N LEU A 4 1.78 19.51 -7.93
CA LEU A 4 1.61 18.97 -9.27
C LEU A 4 1.27 20.13 -10.20
N ILE A 5 2.14 20.41 -11.17
CA ILE A 5 1.89 21.37 -12.25
C ILE A 5 1.49 20.57 -13.48
N ILE A 6 0.23 20.68 -13.89
CA ILE A 6 -0.34 19.91 -15.01
C ILE A 6 -0.47 20.84 -16.21
N GLN A 7 0.11 20.45 -17.35
CA GLN A 7 -0.10 21.11 -18.63
C GLN A 7 -1.07 20.27 -19.47
N GLY A 8 -2.21 20.86 -19.85
CA GLY A 8 -3.18 20.22 -20.75
C GLY A 8 -2.69 20.21 -22.20
N GLY A 9 -3.43 19.54 -23.09
CA GLY A 9 -3.14 19.62 -24.53
C GLY A 9 -3.66 18.48 -25.41
N GLY A 10 -4.17 17.38 -24.85
CA GLY A 10 -4.71 16.28 -25.66
C GLY A 10 -5.34 15.16 -24.84
N PRO A 11 -6.07 14.24 -25.49
CA PRO A 11 -6.64 13.07 -24.84
C PRO A 11 -5.53 12.11 -24.36
N LEU A 12 -5.80 11.38 -23.27
CA LEU A 12 -4.93 10.30 -22.81
C LEU A 12 -5.13 9.05 -23.68
N SER A 13 -4.04 8.35 -24.02
CA SER A 13 -4.08 7.08 -24.74
C SER A 13 -2.98 6.14 -24.21
N GLY A 14 -3.34 4.90 -23.92
CA GLY A 14 -2.44 3.90 -23.35
C GLY A 14 -3.12 3.06 -22.26
N GLU A 15 -2.34 2.20 -21.64
CA GLU A 15 -2.79 1.31 -20.56
C GLU A 15 -1.84 1.43 -19.37
N ILE A 16 -2.40 1.32 -18.17
CA ILE A 16 -1.63 1.25 -16.93
C ILE A 16 -2.18 0.13 -16.05
N ARG A 17 -1.31 -0.47 -15.25
CA ARG A 17 -1.71 -1.42 -14.22
C ARG A 17 -1.99 -0.68 -12.92
N ILE A 18 -3.16 -0.90 -12.33
CA ILE A 18 -3.52 -0.35 -11.03
C ILE A 18 -3.07 -1.31 -9.93
N SER A 19 -2.64 -0.76 -8.80
CA SER A 19 -2.34 -1.50 -7.57
C SER A 19 -3.62 -1.92 -6.83
N GLY A 20 -3.50 -2.67 -5.74
CA GLY A 20 -4.65 -3.09 -4.95
C GLY A 20 -5.38 -1.94 -4.25
N ALA A 21 -6.58 -2.23 -3.76
CA ALA A 21 -7.41 -1.23 -3.10
C ALA A 21 -6.92 -0.95 -1.68
N LYS A 22 -6.65 0.33 -1.37
CA LYS A 22 -6.29 0.79 -0.02
C LYS A 22 -7.23 0.28 1.06
N ASN A 23 -8.54 0.39 0.81
CA ASN A 23 -9.57 0.04 1.80
C ASN A 23 -9.73 -1.48 1.99
N ALA A 24 -9.17 -2.30 1.10
CA ALA A 24 -9.02 -3.73 1.33
C ALA A 24 -7.71 -4.02 2.06
N ALA A 25 -6.60 -3.39 1.66
CA ALA A 25 -5.28 -3.59 2.24
C ALA A 25 -5.22 -3.26 3.74
N LEU A 26 -5.81 -2.13 4.18
CA LEU A 26 -5.77 -1.70 5.58
C LEU A 26 -6.39 -2.73 6.56
N PRO A 27 -7.63 -3.21 6.38
CA PRO A 27 -8.19 -4.24 7.25
C PRO A 27 -7.50 -5.59 7.10
N ILE A 28 -6.96 -5.94 5.92
CA ILE A 28 -6.17 -7.16 5.75
C ILE A 28 -4.89 -7.11 6.57
N LEU A 29 -4.18 -5.98 6.58
CA LEU A 29 -2.99 -5.76 7.41
C LEU A 29 -3.31 -5.90 8.91
N ALA A 30 -4.43 -5.34 9.36
CA ALA A 30 -4.88 -5.51 10.74
C ALA A 30 -5.28 -6.97 11.03
N GLY A 31 -5.98 -7.63 10.10
CA GLY A 31 -6.40 -9.02 10.22
C GLY A 31 -5.23 -10.01 10.28
N ALA A 32 -4.08 -9.66 9.70
CA ALA A 32 -2.87 -10.47 9.79
C ALA A 32 -2.38 -10.69 11.24
N LEU A 33 -2.76 -9.80 12.18
CA LEU A 33 -2.49 -9.96 13.61
C LEU A 33 -3.19 -11.18 14.23
N LEU A 34 -4.24 -11.70 13.58
CA LEU A 34 -4.99 -12.85 14.06
C LEU A 34 -4.39 -14.18 13.60
N ALA A 35 -3.40 -14.16 12.70
CA ALA A 35 -2.77 -15.36 12.17
C ALA A 35 -1.69 -15.89 13.12
N GLU A 36 -1.63 -17.22 13.28
CA GLU A 36 -0.56 -17.88 14.05
C GLU A 36 0.77 -17.96 13.29
N HIS A 37 0.74 -17.73 11.97
CA HIS A 37 1.88 -17.89 11.06
C HIS A 37 2.07 -16.62 10.21
N PRO A 38 3.28 -16.39 9.65
CA PRO A 38 3.53 -15.25 8.77
C PRO A 38 2.54 -15.18 7.59
N VAL A 39 2.00 -13.98 7.35
CA VAL A 39 1.06 -13.71 6.26
C VAL A 39 1.77 -12.94 5.15
N VAL A 40 1.68 -13.44 3.92
CA VAL A 40 2.17 -12.75 2.72
C VAL A 40 1.00 -12.08 2.03
N ILE A 41 1.08 -10.76 1.85
CA ILE A 41 0.02 -9.97 1.21
C ILE A 41 0.57 -9.35 -0.07
N GLY A 42 0.02 -9.75 -1.21
CA GLY A 42 0.40 -9.22 -2.53
C GLY A 42 -0.44 -8.03 -2.97
N ASN A 43 0.03 -7.33 -4.01
CA ASN A 43 -0.68 -6.21 -4.66
C ASN A 43 -1.04 -5.06 -3.70
N ILE A 44 -0.18 -4.76 -2.72
CA ILE A 44 -0.38 -3.66 -1.78
C ILE A 44 -0.06 -2.32 -2.49
N PRO A 45 -0.93 -1.29 -2.42
CA PRO A 45 -0.66 0.01 -3.01
C PRO A 45 0.35 0.80 -2.17
N HIS A 46 1.26 1.51 -2.84
CA HIS A 46 2.22 2.42 -2.18
C HIS A 46 1.54 3.75 -1.84
N LEU A 47 0.93 3.81 -0.66
CA LEU A 47 0.21 4.98 -0.16
C LEU A 47 0.66 5.31 1.26
N HIS A 48 0.58 6.58 1.64
CA HIS A 48 0.97 7.05 2.97
C HIS A 48 0.24 6.31 4.11
N ASP A 49 -1.06 6.04 3.94
CA ASP A 49 -1.85 5.30 4.93
C ASP A 49 -1.29 3.89 5.16
N ILE A 50 -0.83 3.21 4.09
CA ILE A 50 -0.22 1.88 4.17
C ILE A 50 1.11 1.95 4.94
N THR A 51 2.00 2.88 4.58
CA THR A 51 3.27 3.06 5.27
C THR A 51 3.08 3.40 6.75
N THR A 52 2.07 4.21 7.06
CA THR A 52 1.71 4.57 8.44
C THR A 52 1.24 3.35 9.22
N THR A 53 0.34 2.54 8.64
CA THR A 53 -0.13 1.31 9.28
C THR A 53 1.01 0.31 9.47
N MET A 54 1.88 0.12 8.49
CA MET A 54 3.06 -0.75 8.65
C MET A 54 3.99 -0.27 9.76
N SER A 55 4.21 1.05 9.86
CA SER A 55 5.02 1.62 10.94
C SER A 55 4.39 1.39 12.31
N LEU A 56 3.06 1.55 12.43
CA LEU A 56 2.32 1.26 13.66
C LEU A 56 2.44 -0.22 14.05
N LEU A 57 2.25 -1.15 13.10
CA LEU A 57 2.41 -2.58 13.35
C LEU A 57 3.84 -2.91 13.81
N GLY A 58 4.85 -2.26 13.22
CA GLY A 58 6.25 -2.39 13.65
C GLY A 58 6.47 -1.92 15.10
N GLN A 59 5.85 -0.81 15.50
CA GLN A 59 5.88 -0.33 16.88
C GLN A 59 5.16 -1.26 17.87
N MET A 60 4.19 -2.05 17.41
CA MET A 60 3.53 -3.10 18.19
C MET A 60 4.37 -4.38 18.30
N GLY A 61 5.57 -4.42 17.72
CA GLY A 61 6.49 -5.56 17.75
C GLY A 61 6.34 -6.53 16.58
N VAL A 62 5.53 -6.20 15.57
CA VAL A 62 5.40 -7.04 14.36
C VAL A 62 6.64 -6.89 13.49
N THR A 63 7.27 -8.01 13.11
CA THR A 63 8.33 -8.00 12.10
C THR A 63 7.69 -8.00 10.71
N LEU A 64 8.00 -6.99 9.90
CA LEU A 64 7.45 -6.81 8.56
C LEU A 64 8.60 -6.74 7.56
N SER A 65 8.39 -7.28 6.37
CA SER A 65 9.31 -7.17 5.23
C SER A 65 8.53 -6.78 3.99
N VAL A 66 9.07 -5.85 3.20
CA VAL A 66 8.49 -5.43 1.93
C VAL A 66 9.37 -5.95 0.81
N ASP A 67 8.78 -6.69 -0.13
CA ASP A 67 9.42 -7.06 -1.39
C ASP A 67 8.97 -6.05 -2.46
N GLU A 68 9.87 -5.16 -2.87
CA GLU A 68 9.63 -4.24 -3.98
C GLU A 68 9.97 -4.97 -5.29
N LYS A 69 8.95 -5.57 -5.91
CA LYS A 69 8.99 -6.03 -7.30
C LYS A 69 8.22 -5.10 -8.22
#